data_AF-A0A8X6XQA1-F1
#
_entry.id   AF-A0A8X6XQA1-F1
#
_cell.length_a   1.000
_cell.length_b   1.000
_cell.length_c   1.000
_cell.angle_alpha   90.00
_cell.angle_beta   90.00
_cell.angle_gamma   90.00
#
_symmetry.space_group_name_H-M   'P 1'
#
loop_
_entity.id
_entity.type
_entity.pdbx_description
1 polymer ?
#
loop_
_entity_poly.entity_id
_entity_poly.type
_entity_poly.pdbx_seq_one_letter_code
_entity_poly.pdbx_strand_id
1 'polypeptide(L)'
;MDFETNELTHQYLINITIQKLDKESRKLYEMSLTSTELPKCEMLLEFLQNRTQILENLSGVQGPPLKLKTPFPNKGKSFMVKSNSNNNCLLGKTTHRLYDCTLFLKNESLAKI
;
A
#
# COMPACT_ATOMS: atom_id res chain seq x y z
N MET A 1 -43.56 5.19 0.62
CA MET A 1 -42.81 6.42 0.96
C MET A 1 -41.83 6.58 -0.17
N ASP A 2 -42.35 7.08 -1.30
CA ASP A 2 -41.57 7.20 -2.53
C ASP A 2 -40.71 8.44 -2.35
N PHE A 3 -39.49 8.23 -1.87
CA PHE A 3 -38.49 9.27 -1.96
C PHE A 3 -38.32 9.53 -3.44
N GLU A 4 -38.72 10.73 -3.87
CA GLU A 4 -38.44 11.26 -5.19
C GLU A 4 -36.91 11.29 -5.31
N THR A 5 -36.32 10.18 -5.76
CA THR A 5 -34.88 10.01 -5.78
C THR A 5 -34.36 10.90 -6.88
N ASN A 6 -34.05 12.14 -6.53
CA ASN A 6 -33.36 13.06 -7.41
C ASN A 6 -32.08 12.36 -7.88
N GLU A 7 -31.80 12.37 -9.20
CA GLU A 7 -30.61 11.75 -9.76
C GLU A 7 -29.32 12.18 -9.04
N LEU A 8 -29.29 13.42 -8.52
CA LEU A 8 -28.17 13.94 -7.73
C LEU A 8 -27.97 13.20 -6.40
N THR A 9 -29.05 12.69 -5.80
CA THR A 9 -28.98 11.89 -4.56
C THR A 9 -28.24 10.59 -4.82
N HIS A 10 -28.55 9.92 -5.93
CA HIS A 10 -27.86 8.70 -6.34
C HIS A 10 -26.37 8.95 -6.57
N GLN A 11 -26.03 10.03 -7.28
CA GLN A 11 -24.63 10.42 -7.49
C GLN A 11 -23.89 10.74 -6.20
N TYR A 12 -24.57 11.41 -5.26
CA TYR A 12 -23.99 11.72 -3.95
C TYR A 12 -23.71 10.46 -3.13
N LEU A 13 -24.65 9.51 -3.13
CA LEU A 13 -24.49 8.21 -2.46
C LEU A 13 -23.34 7.40 -3.06
N ILE A 14 -23.24 7.37 -4.38
CA ILE A 14 -22.12 6.75 -5.10
C ILE A 14 -20.79 7.36 -4.65
N ASN A 15 -20.68 8.70 -4.68
CA ASN A 15 -19.46 9.39 -4.26
C ASN A 15 -19.06 9.10 -2.80
N ILE A 16 -20.01 9.15 -1.86
CA ILE A 16 -19.74 8.79 -0.46
C ILE A 16 -19.24 7.35 -0.37
N THR A 17 -19.88 6.42 -1.07
CA THR A 17 -19.54 5.00 -1.03
C THR A 17 -18.13 4.76 -1.58
N ILE A 18 -17.79 5.34 -2.73
CA ILE A 18 -16.46 5.26 -3.33
C ILE A 18 -15.38 5.77 -2.37
N GLN A 19 -15.66 6.86 -1.64
CA GLN A 19 -14.72 7.40 -0.65
C GLN A 19 -14.49 6.48 0.56
N LYS A 20 -15.40 5.53 0.82
CA LYS A 20 -15.25 4.51 1.86
C LYS A 20 -14.57 3.23 1.37
N LEU A 21 -14.47 3.02 0.07
CA LEU A 21 -13.71 1.90 -0.48
C LEU A 21 -12.21 2.04 -0.20
N ASP A 22 -11.57 0.90 0.03
CA ASP A 22 -10.11 0.81 0.08
C ASP A 22 -9.49 1.26 -1.24
N LYS A 23 -8.21 1.66 -1.18
CA LYS A 23 -7.51 2.28 -2.30
C LYS A 23 -7.51 1.41 -3.57
N GLU A 24 -7.34 0.11 -3.43
CA GLU A 24 -7.28 -0.80 -4.59
C GLU A 24 -8.67 -1.00 -5.19
N SER A 25 -9.70 -1.27 -4.37
CA SER A 25 -11.06 -1.44 -4.88
C SER A 25 -11.61 -0.16 -5.51
N ARG A 26 -11.28 1.02 -4.97
CA ARG A 26 -11.61 2.30 -5.60
C ARG A 26 -11.00 2.44 -6.99
N LYS A 27 -9.70 2.18 -7.11
CA LYS A 27 -8.98 2.27 -8.39
C LYS A 27 -9.59 1.32 -9.43
N LEU A 28 -9.91 0.09 -9.04
CA LEU A 28 -10.53 -0.89 -9.93
C LEU A 28 -11.92 -0.44 -10.39
N TYR A 29 -12.72 0.14 -9.49
CA TYR A 29 -14.01 0.71 -9.86
C TYR A 29 -13.85 1.86 -10.87
N GLU A 30 -12.96 2.82 -10.60
CA GLU A 30 -12.67 3.93 -11.52
C GLU A 30 -12.18 3.45 -12.89
N MET A 31 -11.33 2.41 -12.93
CA MET A 31 -10.88 1.79 -14.18
C MET A 31 -12.00 1.05 -14.94
N SER A 32 -13.04 0.58 -14.26
CA SER A 32 -14.17 -0.09 -14.88
C SER A 32 -15.14 0.87 -15.56
N LEU A 33 -15.09 2.15 -15.18
CA LEU A 33 -15.89 3.22 -15.80
C LEU A 33 -15.24 3.65 -17.11
N THR A 34 -15.71 3.09 -18.22
CA THR A 34 -15.20 3.40 -19.57
C THR A 34 -16.00 4.50 -20.29
N SER A 35 -17.19 4.85 -19.77
CA SER A 35 -18.06 5.89 -20.34
C SER A 35 -17.84 7.24 -19.67
N THR A 36 -18.06 8.32 -20.42
CA THR A 36 -18.13 9.69 -19.92
C THR A 36 -19.44 10.01 -19.20
N GLU A 37 -20.40 9.08 -19.21
CA GLU A 37 -21.67 9.22 -18.50
C GLU A 37 -21.53 8.97 -17.00
N LEU A 38 -22.42 9.57 -16.22
CA LEU A 38 -22.44 9.38 -14.77
C LEU A 38 -22.77 7.93 -14.41
N PRO A 39 -21.98 7.28 -13.54
CA PRO A 39 -22.24 5.90 -13.15
C PRO A 39 -23.58 5.80 -12.42
N LYS A 40 -24.31 4.72 -12.68
CA LYS A 40 -25.56 4.43 -11.98
C LYS A 40 -25.30 3.60 -10.73
N CYS A 41 -26.23 3.65 -9.77
CA CYS A 41 -26.13 2.89 -8.52
C CYS A 41 -26.01 1.38 -8.79
N GLU A 42 -26.71 0.87 -9.81
CA GLU A 42 -26.69 -0.54 -10.19
C GLU A 42 -25.29 -1.02 -10.58
N MET A 43 -24.52 -0.18 -11.30
CA MET A 43 -23.15 -0.50 -11.70
C MET A 43 -22.21 -0.62 -10.49
N LEU A 44 -22.38 0.26 -9.50
CA LEU A 44 -21.62 0.20 -8.26
C LEU A 44 -21.99 -1.06 -7.45
N LEU A 45 -23.27 -1.38 -7.35
CA LEU A 45 -23.76 -2.60 -6.68
C LEU A 45 -23.19 -3.87 -7.31
N GLU A 46 -23.25 -3.98 -8.64
CA GLU A 46 -22.70 -5.12 -9.38
C GLU A 46 -21.19 -5.25 -9.17
N PHE A 47 -20.46 -4.14 -9.24
CA PHE A 47 -19.02 -4.12 -8.96
C PHE A 47 -18.71 -4.64 -7.55
N LEU A 48 -19.43 -4.14 -6.53
CA LEU A 48 -19.19 -4.52 -5.14
C LEU A 48 -19.53 -6.00 -4.88
N GLN A 49 -20.63 -6.50 -5.46
CA GLN A 49 -21.00 -7.91 -5.36
C GLN A 49 -19.92 -8.81 -5.96
N ASN A 50 -19.48 -8.51 -7.19
CA ASN A 50 -18.45 -9.29 -7.86
C ASN A 50 -17.12 -9.26 -7.08
N ARG A 51 -16.70 -8.06 -6.65
CA ARG A 51 -15.47 -7.87 -5.88
C ARG A 51 -15.49 -8.65 -4.57
N THR A 52 -16.62 -8.62 -3.84
CA THR A 52 -16.79 -9.33 -2.57
C THR A 52 -16.74 -10.84 -2.79
N GLN A 53 -17.47 -11.35 -3.79
CA GLN A 53 -17.47 -12.76 -4.13
C GLN A 53 -16.07 -13.28 -4.49
N ILE A 54 -15.28 -12.51 -5.26
CA ILE A 54 -13.89 -12.88 -5.57
C ILE A 54 -13.04 -12.94 -4.29
N LEU A 55 -13.16 -11.95 -3.41
CA LEU A 55 -12.39 -11.92 -2.16
C LEU A 55 -12.76 -13.07 -1.23
N GLU A 56 -14.04 -13.41 -1.13
CA GLU A 56 -14.53 -14.54 -0.35
C GLU A 56 -13.98 -15.86 -0.90
N ASN A 57 -14.06 -16.07 -2.22
CA ASN A 57 -13.50 -17.24 -2.88
C ASN A 57 -11.99 -17.39 -2.65
N LEU A 58 -11.24 -16.28 -2.68
CA LEU A 58 -9.80 -16.30 -2.38
C LEU A 58 -9.51 -16.55 -0.90
N SER A 59 -10.35 -16.04 0.00
CA SER A 59 -10.22 -16.26 1.45
C SER A 59 -10.54 -17.70 1.88
N GLY A 60 -11.44 -18.38 1.15
CA GLY A 60 -11.76 -19.79 1.35
C GLY A 60 -10.65 -20.73 0.86
N VAL A 61 -9.79 -20.27 -0.06
CA VAL A 61 -8.58 -20.98 -0.45
C VAL A 61 -7.50 -20.68 0.58
N GLN A 62 -7.49 -21.45 1.67
CA GLN A 62 -6.33 -21.59 2.56
C GLN A 62 -5.19 -22.33 1.82
N GLY A 63 -4.76 -21.79 0.68
CA GLY A 63 -3.50 -22.17 0.07
C GLY A 63 -2.35 -21.67 0.94
N PRO A 64 -1.18 -22.33 0.91
CA PRO A 64 0.01 -21.81 1.56
C PRO A 64 0.26 -20.38 1.07
N PRO A 65 0.81 -19.48 1.91
CA PRO A 65 0.93 -18.07 1.60
C PRO A 65 1.60 -17.91 0.23
N LEU A 66 0.84 -17.38 -0.74
CA LEU A 66 1.38 -17.05 -2.05
C LEU A 66 2.46 -16.00 -1.82
N LYS A 67 3.73 -16.41 -1.90
CA LYS A 67 4.84 -15.49 -2.04
C LYS A 67 4.54 -14.65 -3.28
N LEU A 68 4.04 -13.44 -3.07
CA LEU A 68 3.83 -12.44 -4.10
C LEU A 68 5.16 -12.24 -4.83
N LYS A 69 5.33 -12.89 -5.98
CA LYS A 69 6.37 -12.53 -6.94
C LYS A 69 5.89 -11.25 -7.59
N THR A 70 6.33 -10.12 -7.06
CA THR A 70 6.10 -8.80 -7.63
C THR A 70 6.57 -8.80 -9.11
N PRO A 71 5.72 -8.46 -10.09
CA PRO A 71 6.08 -8.43 -11.52
C PRO A 71 7.07 -7.31 -11.90
N PHE A 72 7.39 -6.42 -10.97
CA PHE A 72 8.33 -5.33 -11.21
C PHE A 72 9.74 -5.78 -10.85
N PRO A 73 10.75 -5.61 -11.75
CA PRO A 73 12.13 -5.64 -11.33
C PRO A 73 12.41 -4.34 -10.58
N ASN A 74 11.85 -4.22 -9.38
CA ASN A 74 12.41 -3.32 -8.40
C ASN A 74 13.77 -3.92 -8.05
N LYS A 75 14.79 -3.56 -8.83
CA LYS A 75 16.13 -3.35 -8.31
C LYS A 75 16.00 -2.26 -7.25
N GLY A 76 15.44 -2.63 -6.10
CA GLY A 76 15.81 -2.00 -4.85
C GLY A 76 17.32 -2.08 -4.86
N LYS A 77 17.98 -0.93 -4.99
CA LYS A 77 19.43 -0.83 -4.84
C LYS A 77 19.69 -1.17 -3.39
N SER A 78 19.69 -2.45 -3.07
CA SER A 78 20.22 -2.96 -1.82
C SER A 78 21.70 -2.67 -1.91
N PHE A 79 22.12 -1.62 -1.22
CA PHE A 79 23.52 -1.39 -0.93
C PHE A 79 23.95 -2.54 -0.02
N MET A 80 24.32 -3.65 -0.64
CA MET A 80 25.01 -4.72 0.03
C MET A 80 26.40 -4.19 0.33
N VAL A 81 26.55 -3.60 1.51
CA VAL A 81 27.85 -3.21 2.04
C VAL A 81 28.62 -4.50 2.26
N LYS A 82 29.57 -4.78 1.37
CA LYS A 82 30.53 -5.86 1.54
C LYS A 82 31.37 -5.49 2.77
N SER A 83 31.03 -6.06 3.93
CA SER A 83 31.81 -5.90 5.15
C SER A 83 33.21 -6.43 4.88
N ASN A 84 34.15 -5.53 4.60
CA ASN A 84 35.56 -5.84 4.68
C ASN A 84 35.82 -6.14 6.17
N SER A 85 36.46 -7.26 6.49
CA SER A 85 36.53 -7.84 7.83
C SER A 85 37.17 -6.96 8.91
N ASN A 86 37.62 -5.75 8.56
CA ASN A 86 38.03 -4.71 9.50
C ASN A 86 36.81 -3.86 9.90
N ASN A 87 35.90 -4.43 10.68
CA ASN A 87 34.76 -3.73 11.30
C ASN A 87 35.23 -2.80 12.44
N ASN A 88 36.34 -2.09 12.25
CA ASN A 88 36.89 -1.16 13.21
C ASN A 88 36.08 0.13 13.12
N CYS A 89 35.64 0.63 14.27
CA CYS A 89 35.05 1.96 14.35
C CYS A 89 36.03 3.00 13.79
N LEU A 90 35.54 3.85 12.89
CA LEU A 90 36.34 4.89 12.24
C LEU A 90 36.96 5.86 13.26
N LEU A 91 36.30 6.07 14.39
CA LEU A 91 36.74 6.97 15.46
C LEU A 91 37.61 6.26 16.50
N GLY A 92 37.24 5.04 16.89
CA GLY A 92 37.88 4.32 18.00
C GLY A 92 38.93 3.30 17.60
N LYS A 93 39.03 2.94 16.31
CA LYS A 93 39.86 1.84 15.76
C LYS A 93 39.63 0.47 16.41
N THR A 94 38.62 0.33 17.26
CA THR A 94 38.17 -0.92 17.90
C THR A 94 36.89 -1.41 17.24
N THR A 95 36.64 -2.71 17.30
CA THR A 95 35.42 -3.31 16.74
C THR A 95 34.24 -3.13 17.70
N HIS A 96 33.27 -2.31 17.33
CA HIS A 96 32.03 -2.12 18.11
C HIS A 96 30.90 -1.61 17.23
N ARG A 97 29.66 -1.74 17.72
CA ARG A 97 28.46 -1.23 17.04
C ARG A 97 28.39 0.29 17.22
N LEU A 98 27.84 1.01 16.24
CA LEU A 98 27.84 2.49 16.24
C LEU A 98 27.20 3.09 17.50
N TYR A 99 26.12 2.50 17.99
CA TYR A 99 25.41 2.97 19.18
C TYR A 99 26.18 2.72 20.49
N ASP A 100 27.19 1.85 20.48
CA ASP A 100 28.09 1.60 21.62
C ASP A 100 29.35 2.49 21.55
N CYS A 101 29.50 3.30 20.49
CA CYS A 101 30.68 4.15 20.30
C CYS A 101 30.58 5.44 21.14
N THR A 102 31.33 5.50 22.23
CA THR A 102 31.39 6.68 23.10
C THR A 102 31.91 7.94 22.37
N LEU A 103 32.85 7.78 21.44
CA LEU A 103 33.37 8.88 20.61
C LEU A 103 32.34 9.39 19.59
N PHE A 104 31.47 8.52 19.08
CA PHE A 104 30.38 8.90 18.18
C PHE A 104 29.29 9.64 18.96
N LEU A 105 28.86 9.08 20.10
CA LEU A 105 27.86 9.68 20.98
C LEU A 105 28.28 11.07 21.49
N LYS A 106 29.58 11.30 21.66
CA LYS A 106 30.10 12.61 22.09
C LYS A 106 30.11 13.67 20.97
N ASN A 107 30.01 13.27 19.71
CA ASN A 107 29.95 14.16 18.55
C ASN A 107 28.49 14.32 18.08
N GLU A 108 27.65 14.99 18.87
CA GLU A 108 26.23 15.26 18.54
C GLU A 108 26.02 16.11 17.27
N SER A 109 27.06 16.63 16.62
CA SER A 109 26.92 17.44 15.41
C SER A 109 26.66 16.66 14.11
N LEU A 110 26.62 15.32 14.16
CA LEU A 110 26.33 14.47 12.98
C LEU A 110 25.01 13.69 13.09
N ALA A 111 24.23 13.89 14.17
CA ALA A 111 22.95 13.21 14.41
C ALA A 111 21.74 13.86 13.69
N LYS A 112 21.97 14.60 12.60
CA LYS A 112 20.92 15.07 11.68
C LYS A 112 21.16 14.50 10.29
N ILE A 113 20.73 13.26 10.09
CA ILE A 113 20.34 12.71 8.79
C ILE A 113 19.03 11.97 9.00
#